data_AF-A0A942NKY0-F1
#
_entry.id   AF-A0A942NKY0-F1
#
_cell.length_a   1.000
_cell.length_b   1.000
_cell.length_c   1.000
_cell.angle_alpha   90.00
_cell.angle_beta   90.00
_cell.angle_gamma   90.00
#
_symmetry.space_group_name_H-M   'P 1'
#
loop_
_entity.id
_entity.type
_entity.pdbx_description
1 polymer ?
#
loop_
_entity_poly.entity_id
_entity_poly.type
_entity_poly.pdbx_seq_one_letter_code
_entity_poly.pdbx_strand_id
1 'polypeptide(L)'
;MDHRLVHDRYIEQCSHPAAALYLFLVTVSDAKGLSFYGDDSIMTRLSMDFTTLETARANLIHIGLIAWKKPLYQVLSLDTVRQQNVRISMDKPLSLKDIFKQAMGAAHD
;
A
#
# COMPACT_ATOMS: atom_id res chain seq x y z
N MET A 1 -7.88 -6.06 -5.19
CA MET A 1 -6.55 -5.41 -5.17
C MET A 1 -6.74 -3.95 -4.83
N ASP A 2 -5.93 -3.41 -3.92
CA ASP A 2 -6.05 -2.04 -3.47
C ASP A 2 -5.38 -1.08 -4.48
N HIS A 3 -6.14 -0.12 -5.01
CA HIS A 3 -5.66 0.88 -5.97
C HIS A 3 -4.62 1.82 -5.34
N ARG A 4 -4.56 1.86 -4.00
CA ARG A 4 -3.56 2.58 -3.24
C ARG A 4 -2.14 2.08 -3.47
N LEU A 5 -1.97 0.84 -3.92
CA LEU A 5 -0.66 0.32 -4.29
C LEU A 5 0.02 1.17 -5.38
N VAL A 6 -0.79 1.73 -6.30
CA VAL A 6 -0.34 2.65 -7.35
C VAL A 6 -0.39 4.09 -6.88
N HIS A 7 -1.51 4.51 -6.28
CA HIS A 7 -1.70 5.91 -5.86
C HIS A 7 -0.69 6.36 -4.79
N ASP A 8 -0.40 5.50 -3.81
CA ASP A 8 0.52 5.77 -2.71
C ASP A 8 1.96 5.33 -3.07
N ARG A 9 2.25 5.05 -4.35
CA ARG A 9 3.58 4.73 -4.91
C ARG A 9 4.29 3.53 -4.29
N TYR A 10 3.55 2.56 -3.73
CA TYR A 10 4.14 1.32 -3.23
C TYR A 10 4.74 0.48 -4.36
N ILE A 11 4.11 0.45 -5.54
CA ILE A 11 4.67 -0.23 -6.73
C ILE A 11 6.06 0.32 -7.10
N GLU A 12 6.27 1.63 -7.01
CA GLU A 12 7.55 2.26 -7.36
C GLU A 12 8.69 1.83 -6.42
N GLN A 13 8.36 1.36 -5.21
CA GLN A 13 9.32 0.92 -4.19
C GLN A 13 9.50 -0.61 -4.19
N CYS A 14 8.69 -1.34 -4.96
CA CYS A 14 8.83 -2.78 -5.16
C CYS A 14 9.84 -3.07 -6.26
N SER A 15 10.80 -3.96 -5.97
CA SER A 15 11.49 -4.69 -7.02
C SER A 15 10.51 -5.60 -7.79
N HIS A 16 10.85 -5.99 -9.02
CA HIS A 16 10.01 -6.91 -9.81
C HIS A 16 9.70 -8.23 -9.06
N PRO A 17 10.67 -8.90 -8.41
CA PRO A 17 10.39 -10.06 -7.59
C PRO A 17 9.45 -9.78 -6.40
N ALA A 18 9.64 -8.64 -5.71
CA ALA A 18 8.77 -8.24 -4.61
C ALA A 18 7.32 -8.03 -5.06
N ALA A 19 7.10 -7.37 -6.20
CA ALA A 19 5.77 -7.18 -6.75
C ALA A 19 5.08 -8.51 -7.09
N ALA A 20 5.82 -9.46 -7.71
CA ALA A 20 5.31 -10.80 -8.01
C ALA A 20 4.96 -11.58 -6.73
N LEU A 21 5.83 -11.53 -5.72
CA LEU A 21 5.59 -12.16 -4.43
C LEU A 21 4.37 -11.56 -3.72
N TYR A 22 4.24 -10.24 -3.71
CA TYR A 22 3.10 -9.57 -3.10
C TYR A 22 1.78 -9.93 -3.80
N LEU A 23 1.76 -9.90 -5.14
CA LEU A 23 0.60 -10.33 -5.92
C LEU A 23 0.21 -11.77 -5.59
N PHE A 24 1.17 -12.68 -5.54
CA PHE A 24 0.92 -14.07 -5.15
C PHE A 24 0.30 -14.13 -3.74
N LEU A 25 0.91 -13.52 -2.74
CA LEU A 25 0.43 -13.53 -1.36
C LEU A 25 -1.00 -12.98 -1.24
N VAL A 26 -1.31 -11.86 -1.89
CA VAL A 26 -2.68 -11.28 -1.89
C VAL A 26 -3.72 -12.25 -2.45
N THR A 27 -3.35 -13.14 -3.37
CA THR A 27 -4.28 -14.13 -3.95
C THR A 27 -4.46 -15.38 -3.11
N VAL A 28 -3.44 -15.78 -2.34
CA VAL A 28 -3.46 -17.04 -1.59
C VAL A 28 -3.72 -16.87 -0.09
N SER A 29 -3.65 -15.63 0.41
CA SER A 29 -3.95 -15.33 1.81
C SER A 29 -5.43 -15.49 2.14
N ASP A 30 -5.72 -15.85 3.38
CA ASP A 30 -7.09 -15.93 3.89
C ASP A 30 -7.73 -14.54 4.10
N ALA A 31 -8.97 -14.53 4.61
CA ALA A 31 -9.71 -13.28 4.89
C ALA A 31 -9.03 -12.36 5.92
N LYS A 32 -8.04 -12.85 6.68
CA LYS A 32 -7.22 -12.07 7.61
C LYS A 32 -5.87 -11.67 7.01
N GLY A 33 -5.58 -12.03 5.76
CA GLY A 33 -4.31 -11.75 5.10
C GLY A 33 -3.19 -12.76 5.39
N LEU A 34 -3.50 -13.90 6.04
CA LEU A 34 -2.50 -14.90 6.42
C LEU A 34 -2.28 -15.94 5.32
N SER A 35 -1.01 -16.29 5.08
CA SER A 35 -0.60 -17.36 4.17
C SER A 35 0.51 -18.22 4.79
N PHE A 36 0.38 -19.54 4.67
CA PHE A 36 1.32 -20.55 5.20
C PHE A 36 2.18 -21.20 4.10
N TYR A 37 2.28 -20.59 2.92
CA TYR A 37 3.11 -21.11 1.83
C TYR A 37 4.59 -21.08 2.23
N GLY A 38 5.26 -22.24 2.14
CA GLY A 38 6.69 -22.36 2.39
C GLY A 38 7.55 -21.88 1.22
N ASP A 39 8.83 -21.62 1.50
CA ASP A 39 9.78 -21.06 0.53
C ASP A 39 9.87 -21.91 -0.75
N ASP A 40 9.98 -23.24 -0.65
CA ASP A 40 10.07 -24.13 -1.84
C ASP A 40 8.87 -24.00 -2.78
N SER A 41 7.66 -23.88 -2.23
CA SER A 41 6.44 -23.73 -3.01
C SER A 41 6.37 -22.38 -3.70
N ILE A 42 6.83 -21.33 -3.04
CA ILE A 42 6.86 -19.97 -3.59
C ILE A 42 7.94 -19.87 -4.67
N MET A 43 9.16 -20.35 -4.38
CA MET A 43 10.30 -20.39 -5.32
C MET A 43 9.92 -21.12 -6.61
N THR A 44 9.27 -22.29 -6.50
CA THR A 44 8.82 -23.05 -7.67
C THR A 44 7.79 -22.28 -8.50
N ARG A 45 6.78 -21.68 -7.86
CA ARG A 45 5.68 -20.99 -8.57
C ARG A 45 6.09 -19.67 -9.20
N LEU A 46 7.02 -18.96 -8.58
CA LEU A 46 7.47 -17.65 -9.03
C LEU A 46 8.80 -17.70 -9.78
N SER A 47 9.35 -18.90 -9.98
CA SER A 47 10.65 -19.11 -10.64
C SER A 47 11.76 -18.27 -10.00
N MET A 48 11.82 -18.29 -8.66
CA MET A 48 12.82 -17.57 -7.87
C MET A 48 13.80 -18.57 -7.24
N ASP A 49 15.06 -18.19 -7.14
CA ASP A 49 15.98 -18.83 -6.21
C ASP A 49 15.79 -18.27 -4.79
N PHE A 50 16.49 -18.89 -3.83
CA PHE A 50 16.38 -18.51 -2.42
C PHE A 50 16.79 -17.05 -2.18
N THR A 51 17.89 -16.60 -2.78
CA THR A 51 18.41 -15.23 -2.61
C THR A 51 17.43 -14.19 -3.14
N THR A 52 16.80 -14.46 -4.28
CA THR A 52 15.77 -13.62 -4.89
C THR A 52 14.54 -13.55 -3.97
N LEU A 53 14.10 -14.69 -3.45
CA LEU A 53 12.96 -14.74 -2.51
C LEU A 53 13.27 -13.97 -1.22
N GLU A 54 14.42 -14.18 -0.59
CA GLU A 54 14.83 -13.46 0.62
C GLU A 54 14.88 -11.94 0.38
N THR A 55 15.45 -11.52 -0.74
CA THR A 55 15.57 -10.10 -1.11
C THR A 55 14.20 -9.48 -1.40
N ALA A 56 13.34 -10.19 -2.14
CA ALA A 56 11.96 -9.79 -2.40
C ALA A 56 11.18 -9.62 -1.09
N ARG A 57 11.35 -10.58 -0.16
CA ARG A 57 10.70 -10.56 1.14
C ARG A 57 11.19 -9.38 1.99
N ALA A 58 12.50 -9.16 2.04
CA ALA A 58 13.09 -8.03 2.76
C ALA A 58 12.59 -6.68 2.21
N ASN A 59 12.48 -6.55 0.88
CA ASN A 59 11.93 -5.36 0.25
C ASN A 59 10.47 -5.12 0.67
N LEU A 60 9.61 -6.13 0.62
CA LEU A 60 8.19 -6.01 1.03
C LEU A 60 8.00 -5.68 2.52
N ILE A 61 8.85 -6.25 3.39
CA ILE A 61 8.86 -5.93 4.82
C ILE A 61 9.26 -4.46 5.03
N HIS A 62 10.30 -4.01 4.34
CA HIS A 62 10.82 -2.64 4.46
C HIS A 62 9.77 -1.59 4.11
N ILE A 63 8.98 -1.83 3.06
CA ILE A 63 7.92 -0.91 2.61
C ILE A 63 6.57 -1.15 3.31
N GLY A 64 6.51 -2.05 4.29
CA GLY A 64 5.33 -2.28 5.11
C GLY A 64 4.16 -2.98 4.41
N LEU A 65 4.41 -3.76 3.35
CA LEU A 65 3.36 -4.51 2.65
C LEU A 65 3.09 -5.88 3.26
N ILE A 66 4.09 -6.48 3.93
CA ILE A 66 3.96 -7.76 4.61
C ILE A 66 4.65 -7.76 5.98
N ALA A 67 4.22 -8.66 6.86
CA ALA A 67 5.02 -9.17 7.96
C ALA A 67 5.36 -10.64 7.74
N TRP A 68 6.50 -11.09 8.25
CA TRP A 68 7.00 -12.44 8.05
C TRP A 68 7.52 -13.07 9.34
N LYS A 69 7.13 -14.32 9.58
CA LYS A 69 7.75 -15.21 10.56
C LYS A 69 7.58 -16.64 10.07
N LYS A 70 8.66 -17.38 9.84
CA LYS A 70 8.58 -18.75 9.29
C LYS A 70 7.56 -19.65 10.03
N PRO A 71 6.61 -20.31 9.33
CA PRO A 71 6.32 -20.29 7.88
C PRO A 71 5.15 -19.37 7.49
N LEU A 72 4.82 -18.36 8.30
CA LEU A 72 3.63 -17.51 8.21
C LEU A 72 3.91 -16.11 7.63
N TYR A 73 3.30 -15.83 6.47
CA TYR A 73 3.19 -14.50 5.87
C TYR A 73 1.90 -13.83 6.33
N GLN A 74 1.97 -12.53 6.63
CA GLN A 74 0.82 -11.67 6.85
C GLN A 74 0.87 -10.53 5.84
N VAL A 75 -0.14 -10.41 4.98
CA VAL A 75 -0.36 -9.24 4.13
C VAL A 75 -0.92 -8.12 4.99
N LEU A 76 -0.31 -6.95 4.96
CA LEU A 76 -0.72 -5.81 5.79
C LEU A 76 -1.70 -4.91 5.03
N SER A 77 -2.73 -4.41 5.72
CA SER A 77 -3.65 -3.43 5.16
C SER A 77 -2.95 -2.09 4.97
N LEU A 78 -3.21 -1.43 3.83
CA LEU A 78 -2.66 -0.10 3.52
C LEU A 78 -3.35 1.03 4.32
N ASP A 79 -4.33 0.70 5.17
CA ASP A 79 -5.13 1.66 5.95
C ASP A 79 -4.33 2.44 7.01
N THR A 80 -3.11 2.01 7.32
CA THR A 80 -2.29 2.63 8.36
C THR A 80 -1.16 3.47 7.73
N VAL A 81 -1.46 4.74 7.43
CA VAL A 81 -0.75 5.98 7.81
C VAL A 81 -1.28 7.13 6.92
N ARG A 82 -2.49 7.61 7.23
CA ARG A 82 -2.85 9.02 7.01
C ARG A 82 -3.27 9.66 8.34
N GLN A 83 -2.48 9.42 9.37
CA GLN A 83 -2.58 10.07 10.67
C GLN A 83 -1.22 10.73 10.92
N GLN A 84 -0.95 11.87 10.26
CA GLN A 84 0.03 12.90 10.65
C GLN A 84 0.30 14.03 9.63
N ASN A 85 -0.54 14.20 8.60
CA ASN A 85 -0.92 15.57 8.27
C ASN A 85 -2.21 15.83 9.00
N VAL A 86 -2.09 16.38 10.22
CA VAL A 86 -3.15 17.19 10.81
C VAL A 86 -3.42 18.28 9.78
N ARG A 87 -4.32 17.98 8.83
CA ARG A 87 -5.10 19.03 8.20
C ARG A 87 -5.80 19.65 9.39
N ILE A 88 -5.32 20.83 9.80
CA ILE A 88 -6.09 21.75 10.62
C ILE A 88 -7.49 21.67 10.02
N SER A 89 -8.42 21.14 10.79
CA SER A 89 -9.81 21.00 10.39
C SER A 89 -10.33 22.42 10.20
N MET A 90 -10.22 22.95 8.98
CA MET A 90 -11.13 24.00 8.55
C MET A 90 -12.49 23.33 8.46
N ASP A 91 -13.25 23.52 9.53
CA ASP A 91 -14.61 23.06 9.71
C ASP A 91 -15.54 23.79 8.73
N LYS A 92 -15.51 23.34 7.47
CA LYS A 92 -16.55 23.38 6.43
C LYS A 92 -15.88 23.32 5.05
N PRO A 93 -16.32 22.43 4.13
CA PRO A 93 -16.06 22.67 2.72
C PRO A 93 -16.83 23.95 2.33
N LEU A 94 -16.11 25.02 2.03
CA LEU A 94 -16.71 26.21 1.43
C LEU A 94 -17.37 25.79 0.12
N SER A 95 -18.66 26.10 -0.03
CA SER A 95 -19.35 25.86 -1.29
C SER A 95 -18.68 26.70 -2.37
N LEU A 96 -18.51 26.17 -3.58
CA LEU A 96 -17.99 26.94 -4.73
C LEU A 96 -18.77 28.26 -4.94
N LYS A 97 -20.05 28.28 -4.56
CA LYS A 97 -20.89 29.49 -4.56
C LYS A 97 -20.37 30.58 -3.61
N ASP A 98 -19.83 30.20 -2.45
CA ASP A 98 -19.31 31.13 -1.45
C ASP A 98 -18.00 31.76 -1.91
N ILE A 99 -17.14 30.98 -2.58
CA ILE A 99 -15.88 31.46 -3.17
C ILE A 99 -16.14 32.48 -4.29
N PHE A 100 -17.09 32.18 -5.20
CA PHE A 100 -17.43 33.11 -6.28
C PHE A 100 -18.07 34.41 -5.78
N LYS A 101 -18.87 34.34 -4.70
CA LYS A 101 -19.49 35.53 -4.12
C LYS A 101 -18.46 36.46 -3.46
N GLN A 102 -17.42 35.90 -2.84
CA GLN A 102 -16.33 36.67 -2.22
C GLN A 102 -15.49 37.42 -3.27
N ALA A 103 -15.22 36.82 -4.42
CA ALA A 103 -14.45 37.44 -5.50
C ALA A 103 -15.21 38.58 -6.21
N MET A 104 -16.53 38.48 -6.28
CA MET A 104 -17.39 39.49 -6.91
C MET A 104 -17.73 40.67 -5.97
N GLY A 105 -17.54 40.52 -4.66
CA GLY A 105 -17.80 41.56 -3.65
C GLY A 105 -16.67 42.57 -3.45
N ALA A 106 -15.46 42.28 -3.97
CA ALA A 106 -14.28 43.14 -3.81
C ALA A 106 -14.09 44.18 -4.94
N ALA A 107 -15.06 44.30 -5.86
CA ALA A 107 -14.96 45.13 -7.07
C ALA A 107 -15.88 46.37 -7.05
N HIS A 108 -16.34 46.81 -5.88
CA HIS A 108 -17.11 48.06 -5.79
C HIS A 108 -16.80 48.81 -4.48
N ASP A 109 -15.60 49.38 -4.43
CA ASP A 109 -15.29 50.64 -3.75
C ASP A 109 -14.40 51.47 -4.67
#